data_AF-A0A961WR15-F1
#
_entry.id   AF-A0A961WR15-F1
#
_cell.length_a   1.000
_cell.length_b   1.000
_cell.length_c   1.000
_cell.angle_alpha   90.00
_cell.angle_beta   90.00
_cell.angle_gamma   90.00
#
_symmetry.space_group_name_H-M   'P 1'
#
loop_
_entity.id
_entity.type
_entity.pdbx_description
1 polymer ?
#
loop_
_entity_poly.entity_id
_entity_poly.type
_entity_poly.pdbx_seq_one_letter_code
_entity_poly.pdbx_strand_id
1 'polypeptide(L)'
;MRSAALFGAFLAAVAVSGCETGKKVNPLAGGGGLAGRWVSADSVFSAEFQDGSFVSTANDTGETLSTGSYIVVSVSEVRLEWVGNLSQQRNVATCQRPSVDILNCTDQSGRAFSLRKTG
;
A
#
# COMPACT_ATOMS: atom_id res chain seq x y z
N MET A 1 -62.22 -28.81 -38.04
CA MET A 1 -62.68 -27.54 -37.44
C MET A 1 -61.86 -27.38 -36.15
N ARG A 2 -60.70 -26.71 -36.22
CA ARG A 2 -60.41 -25.30 -35.84
C ARG A 2 -60.27 -25.09 -34.32
N SER A 3 -59.21 -24.31 -33.99
CA SER A 3 -58.82 -23.70 -32.70
C SER A 3 -57.75 -24.48 -31.92
N ALA A 4 -56.45 -24.14 -31.95
CA ALA A 4 -55.77 -22.95 -31.36
C ALA A 4 -55.93 -22.90 -29.84
N ALA A 5 -54.94 -22.68 -28.98
CA ALA A 5 -53.49 -22.43 -29.01
C ALA A 5 -53.03 -22.45 -27.53
N LEU A 6 -51.78 -22.03 -27.27
CA LEU A 6 -51.24 -21.46 -26.02
C LEU A 6 -50.54 -22.47 -25.07
N PHE A 7 -49.21 -22.52 -25.10
CA PHE A 7 -48.24 -21.65 -24.37
C PHE A 7 -48.09 -22.04 -22.89
N GLY A 8 -46.87 -22.41 -22.48
CA GLY A 8 -46.53 -22.45 -21.06
C GLY A 8 -45.33 -23.30 -20.67
N ALA A 9 -44.17 -23.16 -21.32
CA ALA A 9 -42.92 -23.68 -20.79
C ALA A 9 -42.46 -22.79 -19.62
N PHE A 10 -42.66 -23.23 -18.39
CA PHE A 10 -42.17 -22.53 -17.18
C PHE A 10 -40.79 -23.09 -16.82
N LEU A 11 -39.74 -22.55 -17.44
CA LEU A 11 -38.34 -22.74 -17.02
C LEU A 11 -38.08 -21.79 -15.84
N ALA A 12 -38.10 -22.33 -14.62
CA ALA A 12 -37.66 -21.61 -13.43
C ALA A 12 -36.13 -21.45 -13.45
N ALA A 13 -35.65 -20.33 -13.99
CA ALA A 13 -34.25 -19.91 -13.87
C ALA A 13 -34.03 -19.37 -12.45
N VAL A 14 -33.41 -20.19 -11.60
CA VAL A 14 -32.87 -19.76 -10.31
C VAL A 14 -31.63 -18.90 -10.57
N ALA A 15 -31.82 -17.58 -10.54
CA ALA A 15 -30.72 -16.63 -10.49
C ALA A 15 -30.19 -16.59 -9.05
N VAL A 16 -29.14 -17.36 -8.76
CA VAL A 16 -28.37 -17.17 -7.52
C VAL A 16 -27.58 -15.88 -7.69
N SER A 17 -28.14 -14.76 -7.21
CA SER A 17 -27.37 -13.54 -7.02
C SER A 17 -26.38 -13.79 -5.89
N GLY A 18 -25.17 -14.21 -6.23
CA GLY A 18 -24.02 -14.16 -5.34
C GLY A 18 -23.78 -12.71 -4.97
N CYS A 19 -24.34 -12.27 -3.85
CA CYS A 19 -23.92 -11.03 -3.22
C CYS A 19 -22.55 -11.34 -2.63
N GLU A 20 -21.51 -11.16 -3.44
CA GLU A 20 -20.13 -11.10 -2.99
C GLU A 20 -20.08 -9.95 -1.97
N THR A 21 -20.31 -10.28 -0.70
CA THR A 21 -20.05 -9.39 0.42
C THR A 21 -18.53 -9.29 0.47
N GLY A 22 -17.97 -8.49 -0.43
CA GLY A 22 -16.59 -8.07 -0.40
C GLY A 22 -16.39 -7.46 0.97
N LYS A 23 -15.71 -8.20 1.85
CA LYS A 23 -15.32 -7.72 3.17
C LYS A 23 -14.73 -6.35 2.94
N LYS A 24 -15.33 -5.29 3.51
CA LYS A 24 -14.75 -3.96 3.52
C LYS A 24 -13.43 -4.07 4.29
N VAL A 25 -12.35 -4.40 3.59
CA VAL A 25 -11.01 -4.39 4.15
C VAL A 25 -10.74 -2.95 4.50
N ASN A 26 -10.58 -2.67 5.79
CA ASN A 26 -10.13 -1.36 6.21
C ASN A 26 -8.70 -1.20 5.64
N PRO A 27 -8.46 -0.29 4.67
CA PRO A 27 -7.16 -0.13 4.06
C PRO A 27 -6.12 0.44 5.03
N LEU A 28 -6.50 0.73 6.28
CA LEU A 28 -5.63 1.13 7.39
C LEU A 28 -5.39 -0.01 8.40
N ALA A 29 -6.21 -1.07 8.39
CA ALA A 29 -6.00 -2.20 9.29
C ALA A 29 -4.67 -2.90 8.94
N GLY A 30 -3.83 -3.13 9.95
CA GLY A 30 -2.50 -3.73 9.76
C GLY A 30 -1.44 -2.79 9.16
N GLY A 31 -1.47 -1.49 9.48
CA GLY A 31 -0.49 -0.52 8.97
C GLY A 31 -0.68 -0.17 7.50
N GLY A 32 -1.90 -0.38 6.99
CA GLY A 32 -2.32 -0.13 5.62
C GLY A 32 -1.51 -0.82 4.54
N GLY A 33 -1.06 -2.05 4.80
CA GLY A 33 -0.31 -2.87 3.85
C GLY A 33 1.15 -2.46 3.67
N LEU A 34 1.64 -1.49 4.44
CA LEU A 34 3.04 -1.04 4.37
C LEU A 34 4.01 -2.00 5.06
N ALA A 35 3.55 -2.82 6.00
CA ALA A 35 4.42 -3.72 6.74
C ALA A 35 5.25 -4.61 5.79
N GLY A 36 6.55 -4.75 6.10
CA GLY A 36 7.52 -5.51 5.33
C GLY A 36 8.68 -4.67 4.81
N ARG A 37 9.50 -5.29 3.95
CA ARG A 37 10.71 -4.69 3.40
C ARG A 37 10.44 -3.90 2.12
N TRP A 38 11.04 -2.73 2.04
CA TRP A 38 10.98 -1.85 0.88
C TRP A 38 12.39 -1.48 0.44
N VAL A 39 12.66 -1.54 -0.86
CA VAL A 39 13.95 -1.15 -1.44
C VAL A 39 13.79 0.18 -2.18
N SER A 40 14.78 1.05 -2.09
CA SER A 40 14.83 2.25 -2.93
C SER A 40 14.96 1.87 -4.41
N ALA A 41 14.36 2.68 -5.29
CA ALA A 41 14.38 2.39 -6.73
C ALA A 41 15.79 2.36 -7.33
N ASP A 42 16.73 3.12 -6.73
CA ASP A 42 18.16 3.10 -7.05
C ASP A 42 18.94 1.96 -6.37
N SER A 43 18.27 1.15 -5.54
CA SER A 43 18.85 0.03 -4.78
C SER A 43 19.97 0.41 -3.81
N VAL A 44 20.06 1.68 -3.40
CA VAL A 44 21.07 2.17 -2.44
C VAL A 44 20.72 1.84 -0.99
N PHE A 45 19.43 1.84 -0.63
CA PHE A 45 18.99 1.53 0.73
C PHE A 45 17.73 0.68 0.74
N SER A 46 17.46 0.08 1.89
CA SER A 46 16.19 -0.58 2.20
C SER A 46 15.58 0.03 3.44
N ALA A 47 14.27 -0.03 3.56
CA ALA A 47 13.52 0.34 4.75
C ALA A 47 12.61 -0.81 5.17
N GLU A 48 12.70 -1.22 6.44
CA GLU A 48 11.80 -2.19 7.04
C GLU A 48 10.68 -1.46 7.76
N PHE A 49 9.44 -1.67 7.34
CA PHE A 49 8.25 -1.05 7.91
C PHE A 49 7.54 -2.03 8.82
N GLN A 50 7.27 -1.62 10.06
CA GLN A 50 6.56 -2.45 11.03
C GLN A 50 5.89 -1.58 12.10
N ASP A 51 4.61 -1.87 12.37
CA ASP A 51 3.84 -1.29 13.49
C ASP A 51 3.89 0.26 13.58
N GLY A 52 3.85 0.94 12.42
CA GLY A 52 3.89 2.42 12.36
C GLY A 52 5.30 3.02 12.49
N SER A 53 6.33 2.18 12.55
CA SER A 53 7.74 2.56 12.58
C SER A 53 8.50 2.01 11.37
N PHE A 54 9.66 2.59 11.08
CA PHE A 54 10.57 2.01 10.10
C PHE A 54 12.04 2.26 10.45
N VAL A 55 12.90 1.37 9.96
CA VAL A 55 14.36 1.51 10.00
C VAL A 55 14.88 1.42 8.59
N SER A 56 15.69 2.41 8.17
CA SER A 56 16.39 2.35 6.89
C SER A 56 17.85 1.95 7.06
N THR A 57 18.34 1.09 6.17
CA THR A 57 19.70 0.57 6.17
C THR A 57 20.32 0.70 4.78
N ALA A 58 21.61 1.03 4.72
CA ALA A 58 22.37 1.00 3.49
C ALA A 58 22.48 -0.45 2.97
N ASN A 59 22.31 -0.66 1.67
CA ASN A 59 22.30 -2.02 1.11
C ASN A 59 23.71 -2.62 0.96
N ASP A 60 24.74 -1.79 0.89
CA ASP A 60 26.14 -2.18 0.73
C ASP A 60 26.84 -2.48 2.06
N THR A 61 26.59 -1.69 3.10
CA THR A 61 27.22 -1.84 4.42
C THR A 61 26.33 -2.48 5.47
N GLY A 62 25.00 -2.43 5.28
CA GLY A 62 24.03 -2.84 6.30
C GLY A 62 23.89 -1.83 7.46
N GLU A 63 24.59 -0.69 7.41
CA GLU A 63 24.51 0.33 8.45
C GLU A 63 23.13 0.99 8.49
N THR A 64 22.67 1.31 9.70
CA THR A 64 21.43 2.07 9.88
C THR A 64 21.63 3.52 9.45
N LEU A 65 20.85 3.95 8.46
CA LEU A 65 20.86 5.32 7.94
C LEU A 65 19.87 6.21 8.69
N SER A 66 18.69 5.69 9.02
CA SER A 66 17.67 6.43 9.76
C SER A 66 16.68 5.53 10.49
N THR A 67 16.02 6.11 11.48
CA THR A 67 14.86 5.50 12.15
C THR A 67 13.71 6.50 12.14
N GLY A 68 12.50 6.01 11.92
CA GLY A 68 11.35 6.86 11.72
C GLY A 68 10.02 6.20 12.04
N SER A 69 8.97 6.97 11.79
CA SER A 69 7.57 6.57 11.88
C SER A 69 6.83 6.91 10.60
N TYR A 70 5.69 6.25 10.42
CA TYR A 70 4.83 6.49 9.28
C TYR A 70 3.37 6.48 9.68
N ILE A 71 2.57 7.23 8.93
CA ILE A 71 1.11 7.18 9.00
C ILE A 71 0.54 7.01 7.59
N VAL A 72 -0.50 6.19 7.48
CA VAL A 72 -1.27 6.05 6.24
C VAL A 72 -2.39 7.09 6.29
N VAL A 73 -2.23 8.17 5.54
CA VAL A 73 -3.16 9.31 5.53
C VAL A 73 -4.42 8.94 4.73
N SER A 74 -4.25 8.23 3.61
CA SER A 74 -5.33 7.74 2.78
C SER A 74 -4.92 6.47 2.01
N VAL A 75 -5.81 5.94 1.17
CA VAL A 75 -5.47 4.82 0.27
C VAL A 75 -4.30 5.14 -0.67
N SER A 76 -4.12 6.41 -1.04
CA SER A 76 -3.12 6.88 -2.00
C SER A 76 -2.03 7.75 -1.37
N GLU A 77 -2.10 8.04 -0.07
CA GLU A 77 -1.13 8.92 0.60
C GLU A 77 -0.59 8.31 1.90
N VAL A 78 0.72 8.34 2.03
CA VAL A 78 1.48 7.94 3.23
C VAL A 78 2.38 9.10 3.62
N ARG A 79 2.53 9.35 4.92
CA ARG A 79 3.48 10.33 5.44
C ARG A 79 4.55 9.62 6.25
N LEU A 80 5.80 9.99 5.98
CA LEU A 80 6.98 9.47 6.67
C LEU A 80 7.61 10.60 7.47
N GLU A 81 8.12 10.27 8.66
CA GLU A 81 8.97 11.14 9.45
C GLU A 81 10.14 10.32 9.99
N TRP A 82 11.36 10.85 9.93
CA TRP A 82 12.55 10.13 10.42
C TRP A 82 13.65 11.06 10.90
N VAL A 83 14.61 10.47 11.60
CA VAL A 83 15.86 11.11 12.01
C VAL A 83 17.04 10.33 11.42
N GLY A 84 17.97 11.02 10.76
CA GLY A 84 19.20 10.42 10.27
C GLY A 84 20.12 10.01 11.42
N ASN A 85 20.65 8.80 11.38
CA ASN A 85 21.49 8.24 12.44
C ASN A 85 22.80 9.03 12.61
N LEU A 86 23.45 9.41 11.50
CA LEU A 86 24.69 10.20 11.54
C LEU A 86 24.43 11.70 11.55
N SER A 87 23.49 12.18 10.72
CA SER A 87 23.23 13.61 10.58
C SER A 87 22.45 14.21 11.76
N GLN A 88 21.73 13.37 12.52
CA GLN A 88 20.79 13.79 13.57
C GLN A 88 19.71 14.77 13.07
N GLN A 89 19.53 14.87 11.75
CA GLN A 89 18.55 15.75 11.14
C GLN A 89 17.20 15.06 11.01
N ARG A 90 16.14 15.76 11.42
CA ARG A 90 14.76 15.33 11.24
C ARG A 90 14.28 15.66 9.84
N ASN A 91 13.62 14.70 9.21
CA ASN A 91 13.05 14.81 7.87
C ASN A 91 11.61 14.31 7.85
N VAL A 92 10.84 14.87 6.92
CA VAL A 92 9.46 14.48 6.63
C VAL A 92 9.33 14.30 5.14
N ALA A 93 8.57 13.30 4.70
CA ALA A 93 8.18 13.13 3.31
C ALA A 93 6.70 12.79 3.17
N THR A 94 6.13 13.28 2.08
CA THR A 94 4.80 12.89 1.63
C THR A 94 4.96 11.93 0.45
N CYS A 95 4.33 10.76 0.56
CA CYS A 95 4.42 9.69 -0.41
C CYS A 95 3.08 9.43 -1.08
N GLN A 96 3.06 9.47 -2.41
CA GLN A 96 1.97 8.98 -3.22
C GLN A 96 2.10 7.47 -3.42
N ARG A 97 0.98 6.76 -3.27
CA ARG A 97 0.91 5.29 -3.34
C ARG A 97 0.08 4.85 -4.55
N PRO A 98 0.67 4.77 -5.76
CA PRO A 98 -0.04 4.37 -6.97
C PRO A 98 -0.45 2.88 -6.96
N SER A 99 0.27 2.04 -6.20
CA SER A 99 -0.08 0.64 -5.96
C SER A 99 0.35 0.22 -4.54
N VAL A 100 -0.09 -0.95 -4.08
CA VAL A 100 0.25 -1.46 -2.75
C VAL A 100 1.75 -1.68 -2.52
N ASP A 101 2.54 -1.79 -3.60
CA ASP A 101 3.97 -2.13 -3.56
C ASP A 101 4.87 -0.97 -4.03
N ILE A 102 4.31 0.21 -4.28
CA ILE A 102 5.07 1.38 -4.79
C ILE A 102 4.74 2.61 -3.95
N LEU A 103 5.77 3.30 -3.48
CA LEU A 103 5.69 4.63 -2.90
C LEU A 103 6.55 5.60 -3.70
N ASN A 104 5.99 6.74 -4.08
CA ASN A 104 6.69 7.86 -4.69
C ASN A 104 6.68 9.02 -3.70
N CYS A 105 7.81 9.27 -3.06
CA CYS A 105 7.95 10.20 -1.95
C CYS A 105 8.68 11.47 -2.38
N THR A 106 8.28 12.59 -1.78
CA THR A 106 8.99 13.86 -1.86
C THR A 106 9.24 14.34 -0.44
N ASP A 107 10.51 14.58 -0.09
CA ASP A 107 10.88 15.13 1.21
C ASP A 107 10.60 16.65 1.30
N GLN A 108 10.63 17.19 2.51
CA GLN A 108 10.45 18.62 2.78
C GLN A 108 11.46 19.54 2.07
N SER A 109 12.58 19.00 1.59
CA SER A 109 13.59 19.72 0.80
C SER A 109 13.35 19.61 -0.71
N GLY A 110 12.26 18.97 -1.13
CA GLY A 110 11.88 18.78 -2.53
C GLY A 110 12.60 17.63 -3.23
N ARG A 111 13.34 16.79 -2.49
CA ARG A 111 14.02 15.64 -3.08
C ARG A 111 13.04 14.49 -3.25
N ALA A 112 12.96 13.97 -4.46
CA ALA A 112 12.12 12.82 -4.78
C ALA A 112 12.89 11.51 -4.63
N PHE A 113 12.20 10.49 -4.12
CA PHE A 113 12.69 9.10 -4.07
C PHE A 113 11.51 8.14 -4.15
N SER A 114 11.76 6.93 -4.64
CA SER A 114 10.73 5.90 -4.73
C SER A 114 11.15 4.65 -3.98
N LEU A 115 10.18 3.99 -3.35
CA LEU A 115 10.35 2.72 -2.67
C LEU A 115 9.48 1.66 -3.35
N ARG A 116 10.01 0.45 -3.43
CA ARG A 116 9.33 -0.74 -3.95
C ARG A 116 9.31 -1.83 -2.90
N LYS A 117 8.16 -2.43 -2.66
CA LYS A 117 8.04 -3.54 -1.70
C LYS A 117 8.74 -4.79 -2.24
N THR A 118 9.45 -5.50 -1.38
CA THR A 118 10.25 -6.70 -1.74
C THR A 118 9.84 -7.97 -1.00
N GLY A 119 8.65 -8.00 -0.39
CA GLY A 119 8.07 -9.18 0.29
C GLY A 119 6.59 -9.03 0.62
#